data_AF-A0A5C7CFK2-F1
#
_entry.id   AF-A0A5C7CFK2-F1
#
_cell.length_a   1.000
_cell.length_b   1.000
_cell.length_c   1.000
_cell.angle_alpha   90.00
_cell.angle_beta   90.00
_cell.angle_gamma   90.00
#
_symmetry.space_group_name_H-M   'P 1'
#
loop_
_entity.id
_entity.type
_entity.pdbx_description
1 polymer ?
#
loop_
_entity_poly.entity_id
_entity_poly.type
_entity_poly.pdbx_seq_one_letter_code
_entity_poly.pdbx_strand_id
1 'polypeptide(L)' 'MRKHARLFIIALTALAVAALTACAAVSFTHANGAKGQSITNAEVQPNNTVVLQYPNGAACIDTNPGESTTCAGQGK' A
#
# COMPACT_ATOMS: atom_id res chain seq x y z
N MET A 1 -41.87 -6.38 11.44
CA MET A 1 -40.97 -7.31 10.70
C MET A 1 -40.16 -6.62 9.59
N ARG A 2 -40.76 -5.89 8.63
CA ARG A 2 -40.02 -5.29 7.49
C ARG A 2 -38.96 -4.22 7.85
N LYS A 3 -39.15 -3.46 8.93
CA LYS A 3 -38.21 -2.41 9.38
C LYS A 3 -36.91 -3.00 9.96
N HIS A 4 -37.03 -4.09 10.74
CA HIS A 4 -35.86 -4.80 11.28
C HIS A 4 -35.05 -5.48 10.20
N ALA A 5 -35.71 -6.07 9.19
CA ALA A 5 -35.03 -6.63 8.03
C ALA A 5 -34.22 -5.58 7.25
N ARG A 6 -34.77 -4.36 7.07
CA ARG A 6 -34.06 -3.26 6.41
C ARG A 6 -32.85 -2.78 7.21
N LEU A 7 -32.99 -2.63 8.53
CA LEU A 7 -31.88 -2.24 9.40
C LEU A 7 -30.77 -3.30 9.41
N PHE A 8 -31.14 -4.58 9.40
CA PHE A 8 -30.19 -5.68 9.34
C PHE A 8 -29.39 -5.69 8.04
N ILE A 9 -30.07 -5.47 6.91
CA ILE A 9 -29.41 -5.36 5.60
C ILE A 9 -28.45 -4.17 5.58
N ILE A 10 -28.88 -2.99 6.04
CA ILE A 10 -28.01 -1.80 6.07
C ILE A 10 -26.76 -2.03 6.93
N ALA A 11 -26.91 -2.68 8.09
CA ALA A 11 -25.80 -3.00 8.96
C ALA A 11 -24.82 -3.99 8.30
N LEU A 12 -25.33 -5.02 7.62
CA LEU A 12 -24.51 -5.97 6.85
C LEU A 12 -23.76 -5.29 5.71
N THR A 13 -24.42 -4.40 4.96
CA THR A 13 -23.77 -3.68 3.86
C THR A 13 -22.70 -2.73 4.38
N ALA A 14 -22.95 -2.02 5.48
CA ALA A 14 -21.96 -1.13 6.10
C ALA A 14 -20.72 -1.90 6.59
N LEU A 15 -20.92 -3.08 7.19
CA LEU A 15 -19.82 -3.94 7.62
C LEU A 15 -19.01 -4.46 6.41
N ALA A 16 -19.67 -4.85 5.33
CA ALA A 16 -19.00 -5.30 4.11
C ALA A 16 -18.18 -4.19 3.45
N VAL A 17 -18.72 -2.96 3.39
CA VAL A 17 -17.99 -1.80 2.85
C VAL A 17 -16.77 -1.49 3.72
N ALA A 18 -16.91 -1.50 5.05
CA ALA A 18 -15.78 -1.30 5.95
C ALA A 18 -14.68 -2.36 5.75
N ALA A 19 -15.06 -3.63 5.59
CA ALA A 19 -14.11 -4.71 5.32
C ALA A 19 -13.39 -4.55 3.96
N LEU A 20 -14.08 -4.09 2.92
CA LEU A 20 -13.50 -3.90 1.59
C LEU A 20 -12.56 -2.68 1.51
N THR A 21 -12.78 -1.63 2.31
CA THR A 21 -11.89 -0.45 2.34
C THR A 21 -10.48 -0.76 2.86
N ALA A 22 -10.32 -1.81 3.67
CA ALA A 22 -9.00 -2.28 4.10
C ALA A 22 -8.20 -2.95 2.96
N CYS A 23 -8.89 -3.53 1.96
CA CYS A 23 -8.25 -4.18 0.82
C CYS A 23 -7.85 -3.19 -0.29
N ALA A 24 -8.46 -2.01 -0.34
CA ALA A 24 -8.16 -1.02 -1.38
C ALA A 24 -6.92 -0.17 -1.10
N ALA A 25 -6.45 -0.13 0.16
CA ALA A 25 -5.30 0.69 0.57
C ALA A 25 -3.94 0.02 0.30
N VAL A 26 -3.91 -1.25 -0.11
CA VAL A 26 -2.64 -1.92 -0.38
C VAL A 26 -2.74 -2.71 -1.67
N SER A 27 -2.50 -2.02 -2.78
CA SER A 27 -2.01 -2.68 -3.98
C SER A 27 -0.60 -3.20 -3.67
N PHE A 28 -0.51 -4.28 -2.90
CA PHE A 28 0.74 -5.02 -2.67
C PHE A 28 1.23 -5.43 -4.04
N THR A 29 2.20 -4.68 -4.57
CA THR A 29 2.84 -5.01 -5.82
C THR A 29 3.79 -6.17 -5.51
N HIS A 30 3.24 -7.38 -5.43
CA HIS A 30 4.02 -8.60 -5.39
C HIS A 30 4.66 -8.77 -6.76
N ALA A 31 5.83 -8.17 -6.92
CA ALA A 31 6.67 -8.29 -8.10
C ALA A 31 7.93 -9.07 -7.74
N ASN A 32 8.16 -10.16 -8.46
CA ASN A 32 9.42 -10.90 -8.38
C ASN A 32 10.36 -10.34 -9.45
N GLY A 33 11.49 -9.77 -9.02
CA GLY A 33 12.55 -9.36 -9.93
C GLY A 33 13.21 -10.57 -10.60
N ALA A 34 13.92 -10.35 -11.71
CA ALA A 34 14.61 -11.41 -12.48
C ALA A 34 15.64 -12.22 -11.65
N LYS A 35 16.09 -11.68 -10.50
CA LYS A 35 16.98 -12.36 -9.54
C LYS A 35 16.24 -13.04 -8.38
N GLY A 36 14.92 -13.22 -8.48
CA GLY A 36 14.08 -13.84 -7.44
C GLY A 36 13.78 -12.94 -6.24
N GLN A 37 14.13 -11.66 -6.29
CA GLN A 37 13.89 -10.72 -5.20
C GLN A 37 12.43 -10.27 -5.24
N SER A 38 11.64 -10.68 -4.25
CA SER A 38 10.23 -10.30 -4.15
C SER A 38 10.10 -8.95 -3.45
N ILE A 39 9.37 -8.04 -4.07
CA ILE A 39 8.85 -6.84 -3.41
C ILE A 39 7.60 -7.26 -2.62
N THR A 40 7.51 -6.83 -1.37
CA THR A 40 6.33 -7.03 -0.52
C THR A 40 5.43 -5.80 -0.54
N ASN A 41 5.98 -4.60 -0.71
CA ASN A 41 5.19 -3.36 -0.85
C ASN A 41 5.92 -2.34 -1.73
N ALA A 42 5.16 -1.46 -2.38
CA ALA A 42 5.67 -0.30 -3.10
C ALA A 42 4.76 0.90 -2.84
N GLU A 43 5.33 1.97 -2.28
CA GLU A 43 4.57 3.16 -1.89
C GLU A 43 5.22 4.43 -2.45
N VAL A 44 4.40 5.29 -3.05
CA VAL A 44 4.81 6.64 -3.47
C VAL A 44 4.62 7.58 -2.29
N GLN A 45 5.71 8.18 -1.84
CA GLN A 45 5.73 9.09 -0.70
C GLN A 45 5.41 10.53 -1.14
N PRO A 46 4.91 11.40 -0.23
CA PRO A 46 4.54 12.78 -0.54
C PRO A 46 5.67 13.68 -1.04
N ASN A 47 6.93 13.29 -0.82
CA ASN A 47 8.14 14.02 -1.19
C ASN A 47 8.75 13.54 -2.53
N ASN A 48 7.94 12.93 -3.39
CA ASN A 48 8.35 12.37 -4.68
C ASN A 48 9.47 11.32 -4.54
N THR A 49 9.40 10.46 -3.52
CA THR A 49 10.18 9.23 -3.49
C THR A 49 9.27 8.01 -3.59
N VAL A 50 9.84 6.89 -4.01
CA VAL A 50 9.17 5.58 -3.97
C VAL A 50 9.94 4.68 -3.03
N VAL A 51 9.26 4.11 -2.04
CA VAL A 51 9.85 3.14 -1.13
C VAL A 51 9.40 1.74 -1.54
N LEU A 52 10.37 0.90 -1.88
CA LEU A 52 10.18 -0.52 -2.14
C LEU A 52 10.54 -1.31 -0.89
N GLN A 53 9.59 -2.09 -0.39
CA GLN A 53 9.80 -2.99 0.73
C GLN A 53 10.09 -4.40 0.19
N TYR A 54 11.12 -5.02 0.75
CA TYR A 54 11.48 -6.42 0.55
C TYR A 54 11.35 -7.17 1.88
N PRO A 55 11.32 -8.53 1.89
CA PRO A 55 11.31 -9.30 3.13
C PRO A 55 12.47 -8.97 4.08
N ASN A 56 13.63 -8.58 3.53
CA ASN A 56 14.87 -8.39 4.29
C ASN A 56 15.38 -6.94 4.28
N GLY A 57 14.56 -5.96 3.89
CA GLY A 57 15.00 -4.56 3.86
C GLY A 57 14.12 -3.67 3.00
N ALA A 58 14.56 -2.43 2.75
CA ALA A 58 13.89 -1.47 1.90
C ALA A 58 14.87 -0.83 0.91
N ALA A 59 14.34 -0.29 -0.19
CA ALA A 59 15.06 0.61 -1.08
C ALA A 59 14.23 1.89 -1.30
N CYS A 60 14.91 3.04 -1.31
CA CYS A 60 14.32 4.33 -1.62
C CYS A 60 14.74 4.75 -3.03
N ILE A 61 13.78 5.08 -3.88
CA ILE A 61 13.98 5.62 -5.22
C ILE A 61 13.60 7.10 -5.17
N ASP A 62 14.56 7.97 -5.43
CA ASP A 62 14.30 9.41 -5.53
C ASP A 62 13.80 9.73 -6.93
N THR A 63 12.60 10.30 -7.03
CA THR A 63 12.00 10.70 -8.32
C THR A 63 11.94 12.21 -8.49
N ASN A 64 12.56 12.97 -7.58
CA ASN A 64 12.72 14.41 -7.75
C ASN A 64 13.61 14.70 -8.96
N PRO A 65 13.22 15.63 -9.85
CA PRO A 65 14.08 16.06 -10.94
C PRO A 65 15.28 16.86 -10.40
N GLY A 66 16.48 16.60 -10.92
CA GLY A 66 17.73 17.26 -10.50
C GLY A 66 18.48 16.50 -9.41
N GLU A 67 19.48 17.13 -8.80
CA GLU A 67 20.20 16.54 -7.67
C GLU A 67 19.32 16.59 -6.41
N SER A 68 19.00 15.43 -5.85
CA SER A 68 18.20 15.29 -4.63
C SER A 68 18.88 14.33 -3.65
N THR A 69 18.79 14.65 -2.36
CA THR A 69 19.35 13.85 -1.26
C THR A 69 18.25 13.23 -0.40
N THR A 70 17.02 13.17 -0.91
CA THR A 70 15.85 12.77 -0.11
C THR A 70 15.96 11.31 0.34
N CYS A 71 16.54 10.43 -0.48
CA CYS A 71 16.85 9.05 -0.10
C CYS A 71 18.20 8.88 0.64
N ALA A 72 18.98 9.95 0.84
CA ALA A 72 20.28 9.83 1.49
C ALA A 72 20.12 9.41 2.96
N GLY A 73 20.75 8.29 3.34
CA GLY A 73 20.70 7.75 4.69
C GLY A 73 19.51 6.81 5.00
N GLN A 74 18.65 6.53 4.02
CA GLN A 74 17.51 5.62 4.18
C GLN A 74 17.84 4.13 3.93
N GLY A 75 19.13 3.78 3.94
CA GLY A 75 19.62 2.40 3.85
C GLY A 75 20.47 2.05 5.07
N LYS A 76 19.84 1.61 6.16
CA LYS A 76 20.46 0.85 7.24
C LYS A 76 19.53 -0.26 7.69
#